data_AF-A0ABD3QVH9-F1
#
_entry.id   AF-A0ABD3QVH9-F1
#
_cell.length_a   1.000
_cell.length_b   1.000
_cell.length_c   1.000
_cell.angle_alpha   90.00
_cell.angle_beta   90.00
_cell.angle_gamma   90.00
#
_symmetry.space_group_name_H-M   'P 1'
#
loop_
_entity.id
_entity.type
_entity.pdbx_description
1 polymer ?
#
loop_
_entity_poly.entity_id
_entity_poly.type
_entity_poly.pdbx_seq_one_letter_code
_entity_poly.pdbx_strand_id
1 'polypeptide(L)' 'MKFFAAIFLLASSAQAFVPSMPSPVQACSVALDAKHANNKAAKKSNHDHPRKSRPSDINRKPTNYPKWENPPEYTILEE' A
#
# COMPACT_ATOMS: atom_id res chain seq x y z
N MET A 1 -56.83 25.60 23.34
CA MET A 1 -57.00 24.73 22.15
C MET A 1 -56.11 25.12 20.97
N LYS A 2 -56.04 26.40 20.56
CA LYS A 2 -55.28 26.85 19.37
C LYS A 2 -53.74 26.68 19.48
N PHE A 3 -53.17 26.85 20.68
CA PHE A 3 -51.73 26.69 20.92
C PHE A 3 -51.25 25.24 20.74
N PHE A 4 -52.06 24.26 21.16
CA PHE A 4 -51.76 22.83 20.99
C PHE A 4 -51.81 22.39 19.53
N ALA A 5 -52.70 22.97 18.72
CA ALA A 5 -52.77 22.70 17.28
C ALA A 5 -51.52 23.19 16.53
N ALA A 6 -50.96 24.35 16.92
CA ALA A 6 -49.75 24.88 16.33
C ALA A 6 -48.51 24.01 16.62
N ILE A 7 -48.41 23.45 17.83
CA ILE A 7 -47.32 22.54 18.22
C ILE A 7 -47.40 21.24 17.40
N PHE A 8 -48.61 20.70 17.21
CA PHE A 8 -48.81 19.48 16.43
C PHE A 8 -48.44 19.65 14.96
N LEU A 9 -48.76 20.81 14.36
CA LEU A 9 -48.42 21.14 12.99
C LEU A 9 -46.89 21.30 12.80
N LEU A 10 -46.23 21.97 13.74
CA LEU A 10 -44.78 22.15 13.72
C LEU A 10 -44.05 20.81 13.86
N ALA A 11 -44.50 19.93 14.76
CA ALA A 11 -43.91 18.61 14.97
C ALA A 11 -44.01 17.69 13.73
N SER A 12 -45.09 17.80 12.94
CA SER A 12 -45.24 17.02 11.70
C SER A 12 -44.27 17.49 10.61
N SER A 13 -43.96 18.79 10.54
CA SER A 13 -43.01 19.33 9.55
C SER A 13 -41.53 18.98 9.85
N ALA A 14 -41.19 18.71 11.11
CA ALA A 14 -39.82 18.40 11.52
C ALA A 14 -39.36 16.98 11.10
N GLN A 15 -40.27 16.06 10.77
CA GLN A 15 -39.93 14.70 10.34
C GLN A 15 -39.29 14.63 8.95
N ALA A 16 -39.45 15.67 8.13
CA ALA A 16 -38.82 15.74 6.80
C ALA A 16 -37.30 16.00 6.86
N PHE A 17 -36.78 16.46 8.01
CA PHE A 17 -35.37 16.82 8.20
C PHE A 17 -34.64 15.88 9.17
N VAL A 18 -35.31 14.85 9.68
CA VAL A 18 -34.61 13.81 10.46
C VAL A 18 -33.82 12.97 9.45
N PRO A 19 -32.48 12.98 9.47
CA PRO A 19 -31.72 12.06 8.66
C PRO A 19 -32.17 10.65 9.05
N SER A 20 -32.77 9.92 8.11
CA SER A 20 -33.05 8.50 8.28
C SER A 20 -31.70 7.83 8.49
N MET A 21 -31.31 7.63 9.75
CA MET A 21 -30.13 6.88 10.11
C MET A 21 -30.41 5.45 9.63
N PRO A 22 -29.76 4.96 8.55
CA PRO A 22 -29.92 3.57 8.19
C PRO A 22 -29.47 2.76 9.41
N SER A 23 -30.30 1.80 9.81
CA SER A 23 -29.91 0.80 10.79
C SER A 23 -28.52 0.26 10.43
N PRO A 24 -27.55 0.18 11.37
CA PRO A 24 -26.21 -0.32 11.09
C PRO A 24 -26.19 -1.79 10.64
N VAL A 25 -27.35 -2.45 10.59
CA VAL A 25 -27.52 -3.86 10.22
C VAL A 25 -27.59 -4.08 8.70
N GLN A 26 -27.65 -3.02 7.88
CA GLN A 26 -27.25 -3.13 6.46
C GLN A 26 -25.72 -2.97 6.34
N ALA A 27 -24.99 -3.84 7.03
CA ALA A 27 -23.65 -4.21 6.58
C ALA A 27 -23.81 -4.64 5.12
N CYS A 28 -23.21 -3.87 4.22
CA CYS A 28 -23.17 -4.16 2.79
C CYS A 28 -22.63 -5.59 2.61
N SER A 29 -23.53 -6.57 2.48
CA SER A 29 -23.19 -7.97 2.24
C SER A 29 -22.63 -8.19 0.83
N VAL A 30 -22.58 -7.15 0.01
CA VAL A 30 -22.20 -7.19 -1.41
C VAL A 30 -20.78 -6.66 -1.65
N ALA A 31 -19.80 -7.06 -0.83
CA ALA A 31 -18.39 -6.80 -1.12
C ALA A 31 -17.44 -7.96 -0.78
N LEU A 32 -17.97 -9.16 -0.48
CA LEU A 32 -17.13 -10.35 -0.28
C LEU A 32 -16.94 -11.18 -1.57
N ASP A 33 -17.77 -10.96 -2.59
CA ASP A 33 -17.75 -11.70 -3.86
C ASP A 33 -17.03 -10.98 -5.01
N ALA A 34 -16.17 -10.00 -4.71
CA ALA A 34 -15.24 -9.52 -5.72
C ALA A 34 -14.19 -10.62 -5.95
N LYS A 35 -14.44 -11.54 -6.89
CA LYS A 35 -13.55 -12.67 -7.25
C LYS A 35 -12.11 -12.22 -7.56
N HIS A 36 -11.89 -10.94 -7.85
CA HIS A 36 -10.59 -10.33 -8.05
C HIS A 36 -10.43 -9.07 -7.19
N ALA A 37 -10.26 -9.25 -5.87
CA ALA A 37 -9.74 -8.20 -5.01
C ALA A 37 -8.35 -7.77 -5.53
N ASN A 38 -8.31 -6.61 -6.19
CA ASN A 38 -7.06 -6.11 -6.75
C ASN A 38 -6.22 -5.52 -5.59
N ASN A 39 -5.11 -6.17 -5.26
CA ASN A 39 -4.04 -5.60 -4.45
C ASN A 39 -3.33 -4.47 -5.24
N LYS A 40 -4.04 -3.37 -5.55
CA LYS A 40 -3.62 -2.39 -6.59
C LYS A 40 -2.28 -1.73 -6.30
N ALA A 41 -1.94 -1.47 -5.03
CA ALA A 41 -0.72 -0.76 -4.68
C ALA A 41 0.53 -1.66 -4.74
N ALA A 42 0.53 -2.79 -4.02
CA ALA A 42 1.72 -3.64 -3.90
C ALA A 42 1.89 -4.64 -5.07
N LYS A 43 0.80 -5.03 -5.76
CA LYS A 43 0.86 -6.03 -6.84
C LYS A 43 1.68 -5.54 -8.03
N LYS A 44 1.48 -4.28 -8.43
CA LYS A 44 2.22 -3.68 -9.55
C LYS A 44 3.72 -3.61 -9.24
N SER A 45 4.08 -3.12 -8.05
CA SER A 45 5.47 -3.07 -7.61
C SER A 45 6.11 -4.47 -7.53
N ASN A 46 5.38 -5.47 -7.03
CA ASN A 46 5.88 -6.85 -6.94
C ASN A 46 6.02 -7.56 -8.30
N HIS A 47 5.24 -7.15 -9.29
CA HIS A 47 5.29 -7.70 -10.65
C HIS A 47 6.38 -7.02 -11.49
N ASP A 48 6.40 -5.69 -11.50
CA ASP A 48 7.20 -4.91 -12.45
C ASP A 48 8.65 -4.68 -12.02
N HIS A 49 9.01 -4.97 -10.76
CA HIS A 49 10.36 -4.63 -10.32
C HIS A 49 11.44 -5.45 -11.05
N PRO A 50 12.59 -4.83 -11.38
CA PRO A 50 13.69 -5.51 -12.05
C PRO A 50 14.21 -6.68 -11.21
N ARG A 51 14.32 -7.85 -11.84
CA ARG A 51 14.88 -9.08 -11.25
C ARG A 51 15.79 -9.76 -12.25
N LYS A 52 16.82 -10.43 -11.76
CA LYS A 52 17.58 -11.39 -12.56
C LYS A 52 16.77 -12.69 -12.64
N SER A 53 16.29 -13.05 -13.83
CA SER A 53 15.55 -14.30 -14.05
C SER A 53 16.45 -15.46 -14.48
N ARG A 54 17.59 -15.16 -15.10
CA ARG A 54 18.46 -16.17 -15.73
C ARG A 54 19.46 -16.76 -14.72
N PRO A 55 19.49 -18.08 -14.47
CA PRO A 55 20.37 -18.70 -13.48
C PRO A 55 21.85 -18.37 -13.66
N SER A 56 22.33 -18.32 -14.90
CA SER A 56 23.73 -17.97 -15.20
C SER A 56 24.08 -16.52 -14.92
N ASP A 57 23.10 -15.60 -14.86
CA ASP A 57 23.33 -14.20 -14.47
C ASP A 57 23.25 -14.03 -12.94
N ILE A 58 22.43 -14.85 -12.28
CA ILE A 58 22.38 -14.96 -10.82
C ILE A 58 23.71 -15.53 -10.28
N ASN A 59 24.24 -16.56 -10.95
CA ASN A 59 25.41 -17.32 -10.49
C ASN A 59 26.76 -16.75 -11.00
N ARG A 60 26.80 -15.53 -11.55
CA ARG A 60 28.07 -14.90 -11.97
C ARG A 60 28.94 -14.67 -10.74
N LYS A 61 30.13 -15.26 -10.73
CA LYS A 61 31.15 -15.01 -9.72
C LYS A 61 32.17 -14.00 -10.25
N PRO A 62 32.81 -13.20 -9.37
CA PRO A 62 33.93 -12.37 -9.77
C PRO A 62 35.05 -13.19 -10.41
N THR A 63 35.73 -12.61 -11.40
CA THR A 63 36.92 -13.22 -12.02
C THR A 63 38.06 -13.25 -11.00
N ASN A 64 38.73 -14.39 -10.87
CA ASN A 64 39.96 -14.51 -10.08
C ASN A 64 41.15 -14.05 -10.93
N TYR A 65 41.67 -12.86 -10.65
CA TYR A 65 42.88 -12.34 -11.29
C TYR A 65 44.12 -12.76 -10.48
N PRO A 66 45.26 -13.04 -11.14
CA PRO A 66 46.51 -13.27 -10.42
C PRO A 66 46.87 -12.04 -9.60
N LYS A 67 47.35 -12.26 -8.36
CA LYS A 67 47.81 -11.18 -7.51
C LYS A 67 49.14 -10.66 -8.05
N TRP A 68 49.21 -9.35 -8.29
CA TRP A 68 50.45 -8.68 -8.60
C TRP A 68 51.21 -8.37 -7.30
N GLU A 69 52.51 -8.63 -7.29
CA GLU A 69 53.38 -8.26 -6.18
C GLU A 69 53.90 -6.84 -6.42
N ASN A 70 53.44 -5.89 -5.60
CA ASN A 70 53.92 -4.53 -5.68
C ASN A 70 55.35 -4.46 -5.12
N PRO A 71 56.30 -3.81 -5.81
CA PRO A 71 57.58 -3.47 -5.22
C PRO A 71 57.38 -2.49 -4.05
N PRO A 72 58.36 -2.39 -3.13
CA PRO A 72 58.31 -1.39 -2.06
C PRO A 72 58.19 0.02 -2.64
N GLU A 73 57.31 0.83 -2.05
CA GLU A 73 57.02 2.19 -2.52
C GLU A 73 58.22 3.14 -2.37
N TYR A 74 59.09 2.87 -1.39
CA TYR A 74 60.30 3.65 -1.13
C TYR A 74 61.37 2.76 -0.51
N THR A 75 62.62 3.17 -0.67
CA THR A 75 63.79 2.57 -0.03
C THR A 75 64.32 3.55 0.99
N ILE A 76 64.43 3.14 2.26
CA ILE A 76 65.07 3.93 3.31
C ILE A 76 66.56 3.62 3.25
N LEU A 77 67.41 4.65 3.09
CA LEU A 77 68.85 4.55 3.23
C LEU A 77 69.19 4.94 4.67
N GLU A 78 69.86 4.06 5.42
CA GLU A 78 70.45 4.41 6.72
C GLU A 78 71.80 5.09 6.47
N GLU A 79 72.05 6.23 7.13
CA GLU A 79 73.32 6.98 7.09
C GLU A 79 74.45 6.26 7.83
#